data_AF-A0A972DN47-F1
#
_entry.id   AF-A0A972DN47-F1
#
_cell.length_a   1.000
_cell.length_b   1.000
_cell.length_c   1.000
_cell.angle_alpha   90.00
_cell.angle_beta   90.00
_cell.angle_gamma   90.00
#
_symmetry.space_group_name_H-M   'P 1'
#
loop_
_entity.id
_entity.type
_entity.pdbx_description
1 polymer ?
#
loop_
_entity_poly.entity_id
_entity_poly.type
_entity_poly.pdbx_seq_one_letter_code
_entity_poly.pdbx_strand_id
1 'polypeptide(L)'
;FYHVVEHVYALAALNTSWRARERKRWATRQRRRLWRGELKAFIQEVERLCQGKRGKGWSRERDYLLRNARAGRLDYAKARRAKMPMGSGSMESAVRRVINLRLKGPGIFWHEEHAEQMLLLRAYYKSKHWQVLTNKAFGIPLTNAA
;
A
#
# COMPACT_ATOMS: atom_id res chain seq x y z
N PHE A 1 -2.17 -0.41 6.52
CA PHE A 1 -3.17 -0.91 7.49
C PHE A 1 -4.47 -1.33 6.80
N TYR A 2 -5.21 -0.41 6.20
CA TYR A 2 -6.55 -0.69 5.64
C TYR A 2 -6.57 -1.82 4.60
N HIS A 3 -5.61 -1.82 3.67
CA HIS A 3 -5.48 -2.90 2.69
C HIS A 3 -5.26 -4.30 3.32
N VAL A 4 -4.43 -4.39 4.37
CA VAL A 4 -4.25 -5.65 5.10
C VAL A 4 -5.54 -6.07 5.81
N VAL A 5 -6.34 -5.11 6.27
CA VAL A 5 -7.64 -5.39 6.87
C VAL A 5 -8.61 -5.94 5.82
N GLU A 6 -8.58 -5.49 4.56
CA GLU A 6 -9.37 -6.09 3.47
C GLU A 6 -9.06 -7.58 3.31
N HIS A 7 -7.79 -7.96 3.30
CA HIS A 7 -7.36 -9.37 3.28
C HIS A 7 -7.87 -10.16 4.50
N VAL A 8 -7.91 -9.55 5.68
CA VAL A 8 -8.50 -10.18 6.88
C VAL A 8 -9.99 -10.44 6.70
N TYR A 9 -10.75 -9.48 6.15
CA TYR A 9 -12.18 -9.67 5.87
C TYR A 9 -12.42 -10.68 4.74
N ALA A 10 -11.59 -10.68 3.69
CA ALA A 10 -11.63 -11.65 2.62
C ALA A 10 -11.40 -13.07 3.14
N LEU A 11 -10.38 -13.27 3.98
CA LEU A 11 -10.12 -14.56 4.63
C LEU A 11 -11.32 -15.02 5.47
N ALA A 12 -11.89 -14.12 6.28
CA ALA A 12 -13.06 -14.44 7.08
C ALA A 12 -14.28 -14.83 6.22
N ALA A 13 -14.44 -14.19 5.06
CA ALA A 13 -15.56 -14.43 4.15
C ALA A 13 -15.53 -15.83 3.53
N LEU A 14 -14.35 -16.44 3.36
CA LEU A 14 -14.18 -17.80 2.86
C LEU A 14 -14.74 -18.87 3.80
N ASN A 15 -14.94 -18.56 5.08
CA ASN A 15 -15.56 -19.48 6.01
C ASN A 15 -17.09 -19.49 5.87
N THR A 16 -17.60 -20.38 5.03
CA THR A 16 -19.04 -20.53 4.76
C THR A 16 -19.83 -21.13 5.91
N SER A 17 -19.18 -21.84 6.84
CA SER A 17 -19.83 -22.38 8.05
C SER A 17 -20.23 -21.28 9.04
N TRP A 18 -19.65 -20.09 8.93
CA TRP A 18 -19.95 -18.96 9.79
C TRP A 18 -21.07 -18.08 9.23
N ARG A 19 -21.97 -17.66 10.10
CA ARG A 19 -22.92 -16.58 9.83
C ARG A 19 -22.18 -15.26 9.59
N ALA A 20 -22.81 -14.32 8.89
CA ALA A 20 -22.21 -13.02 8.59
C ALA A 20 -21.71 -12.28 9.85
N ARG A 21 -22.45 -12.38 10.96
CA ARG A 21 -22.06 -11.80 12.26
C ARG A 21 -20.78 -12.39 12.82
N GLU A 22 -20.55 -13.70 12.65
CA GLU A 22 -19.36 -14.40 13.14
C GLU A 22 -18.13 -14.02 12.33
N ARG A 23 -18.25 -14.00 10.99
CA ARG A 23 -17.20 -13.52 10.09
C ARG A 23 -16.77 -12.08 10.43
N LYS A 24 -17.75 -11.18 10.59
CA LYS A 24 -17.50 -9.78 10.97
C LYS A 24 -16.84 -9.68 12.35
N ARG A 25 -17.29 -10.48 13.33
CA ARG A 25 -16.73 -10.50 14.69
C ARG A 25 -15.28 -10.95 14.69
N TRP A 26 -14.96 -12.02 13.98
CA TRP A 26 -13.58 -12.52 13.87
C TRP A 26 -12.68 -11.49 13.18
N ALA A 27 -13.08 -10.95 12.02
CA ALA A 27 -12.30 -9.95 11.30
C ALA A 27 -12.06 -8.68 12.13
N THR A 28 -13.09 -8.21 12.85
CA THR A 28 -12.98 -7.04 13.76
C THR A 28 -11.99 -7.31 14.90
N ARG A 29 -11.97 -8.53 15.44
CA ARG A 29 -11.00 -8.93 16.47
C ARG A 29 -9.58 -8.89 15.92
N GLN A 30 -9.34 -9.48 14.76
CA GLN A 30 -8.01 -9.47 14.13
C GLN A 30 -7.54 -8.07 13.76
N ARG A 31 -8.44 -7.21 13.27
CA ARG A 31 -8.16 -5.78 13.04
C ARG A 31 -7.65 -5.09 14.31
N ARG A 32 -8.27 -5.36 15.46
CA ARG A 32 -7.84 -4.80 16.76
C ARG A 32 -6.48 -5.34 17.19
N ARG A 33 -6.21 -6.64 16.98
CA ARG A 33 -4.90 -7.24 17.25
C ARG A 33 -3.79 -6.55 16.47
N LEU A 34 -3.98 -6.40 15.16
CA LEU A 34 -3.06 -5.66 14.29
C LEU A 34 -2.85 -4.23 14.78
N TRP A 35 -3.91 -3.51 15.14
CA TRP A 35 -3.83 -2.14 15.64
C TRP A 35 -3.04 -1.99 16.95
N ARG A 36 -3.10 -3.01 17.81
CA ARG A 36 -2.41 -3.08 19.11
C ARG A 36 -1.02 -3.70 19.01
N GLY A 37 -0.62 -4.23 17.86
CA GLY A 37 0.66 -4.92 17.67
C GLY A 37 0.69 -6.33 18.25
N GLU A 38 -0.47 -6.95 18.49
CA GLU A 38 -0.60 -8.31 19.02
C GLU A 38 -0.34 -9.37 17.93
N LEU A 39 0.83 -9.30 17.29
CA LEU A 39 1.13 -10.00 16.03
C LEU A 39 1.23 -11.53 16.20
N LYS A 40 1.79 -12.00 17.32
CA LYS A 40 1.85 -13.45 17.63
C LYS A 40 0.45 -14.06 17.68
N ALA A 41 -0.45 -13.40 18.41
CA ALA A 41 -1.84 -13.84 18.54
C ALA A 41 -2.59 -13.74 17.19
N PHE A 42 -2.31 -12.73 16.38
CA PHE A 42 -2.86 -12.62 15.02
C PHE A 42 -2.42 -13.80 14.13
N ILE A 43 -1.13 -14.13 14.10
CA ILE A 43 -0.58 -15.25 13.31
C ILE A 43 -1.24 -16.56 13.70
N GLN A 44 -1.29 -16.86 15.01
CA GLN A 44 -1.91 -18.09 15.54
C GLN A 44 -3.38 -18.23 15.11
N GLU A 45 -4.15 -17.14 15.13
CA GLU A 45 -5.57 -17.18 14.71
C GLU A 45 -5.75 -17.37 13.21
N VAL A 46 -4.86 -16.80 12.39
CA VAL A 46 -4.88 -17.02 10.94
C VAL A 46 -4.54 -18.48 10.63
N GLU A 47 -3.49 -19.03 11.26
CA GLU A 47 -3.09 -20.43 11.09
C GLU A 47 -4.20 -21.39 11.55
N ARG A 48 -4.80 -21.13 12.71
CA ARG A 48 -5.93 -21.92 13.24
C ARG A 48 -7.14 -21.89 12.31
N LEU A 49 -7.51 -20.73 11.78
CA LEU A 49 -8.65 -20.61 10.86
C LEU A 49 -8.39 -21.36 9.55
N CYS A 50 -7.14 -21.37 9.08
CA CYS A 50 -6.75 -22.03 7.83
C CYS A 50 -6.41 -23.51 7.98
N GLN A 51 -6.39 -24.07 9.19
CA GLN A 51 -6.06 -25.46 9.43
C GLN A 51 -7.03 -26.39 8.70
N GLY A 52 -6.49 -27.32 7.91
CA GLY A 52 -7.28 -28.25 7.11
C GLY A 52 -8.08 -27.62 5.96
N LYS A 53 -7.97 -26.30 5.72
CA LYS A 53 -8.66 -25.62 4.63
C LYS A 53 -7.86 -25.72 3.33
N ARG A 54 -8.54 -26.05 2.24
CA ARG A 54 -7.98 -26.21 0.90
C ARG A 54 -8.64 -25.22 -0.07
N GLY A 55 -7.90 -24.78 -1.09
CA GLY A 55 -8.39 -23.89 -2.14
C GLY A 55 -7.50 -22.67 -2.39
N LYS A 56 -7.58 -22.14 -3.62
CA LYS A 56 -6.77 -20.99 -4.07
C LYS A 56 -7.04 -19.73 -3.24
N GLY A 57 -8.30 -19.44 -2.91
CA GLY A 57 -8.67 -18.30 -2.07
C GLY A 57 -8.07 -18.39 -0.66
N TRP A 58 -8.20 -19.56 0.00
CA TRP A 58 -7.62 -19.80 1.32
C TRP A 58 -6.11 -19.60 1.34
N SER A 59 -5.41 -20.20 0.37
CA SER A 59 -3.95 -20.11 0.26
C SER A 59 -3.51 -18.67 -0.02
N ARG A 60 -4.16 -17.99 -0.97
CA ARG A 60 -3.86 -16.58 -1.32
C ARG A 60 -3.92 -15.66 -0.10
N GLU A 61 -5.04 -15.67 0.62
CA GLU A 61 -5.25 -14.76 1.75
C GLU A 61 -4.36 -15.12 2.94
N ARG A 62 -4.23 -16.42 3.26
CA ARG A 62 -3.34 -16.91 4.31
C ARG A 62 -1.89 -16.51 4.04
N ASP A 63 -1.38 -16.84 2.85
CA ASP A 63 0.04 -16.66 2.53
C ASP A 63 0.40 -15.18 2.46
N TYR A 64 -0.50 -14.33 1.94
CA TYR A 64 -0.33 -12.89 2.00
C TYR A 64 -0.20 -12.39 3.45
N LEU A 65 -1.14 -12.76 4.32
CA LEU A 65 -1.16 -12.29 5.71
C LEU A 65 0.05 -12.80 6.50
N LEU A 66 0.35 -14.10 6.42
CA LEU A 66 1.45 -14.72 7.17
C LEU A 66 2.82 -14.25 6.66
N ARG A 67 3.03 -14.13 5.35
CA ARG A 67 4.28 -13.61 4.79
C ARG A 67 4.56 -12.20 5.28
N ASN A 68 3.57 -11.32 5.22
CA ASN A 68 3.75 -9.94 5.68
C ASN A 68 3.90 -9.84 7.21
N ALA A 69 3.19 -10.67 7.97
CA ALA A 69 3.34 -10.74 9.42
C ALA A 69 4.75 -11.18 9.82
N ARG A 70 5.25 -12.30 9.26
CA ARG A 70 6.56 -12.86 9.55
C ARG A 70 7.71 -11.94 9.10
N ALA A 71 7.51 -11.19 8.02
CA ALA A 71 8.44 -10.15 7.57
C ALA A 71 8.41 -8.87 8.42
N GLY A 72 7.63 -8.81 9.51
CA GLY A 72 7.55 -7.65 10.41
C GLY A 72 6.80 -6.44 9.84
N ARG A 73 6.11 -6.59 8.69
CA ARG A 73 5.43 -5.48 7.99
C ARG A 73 4.08 -5.11 8.61
N LEU A 74 3.58 -5.91 9.55
CA LEU A 74 2.27 -5.75 10.16
C LEU A 74 2.30 -5.22 11.60
N ASP A 75 3.46 -4.76 12.09
CA ASP A 75 3.56 -4.09 13.39
C ASP A 75 3.05 -2.63 13.31
N TYR A 76 1.73 -2.50 13.27
CA TYR A 76 1.08 -1.20 13.19
C TYR A 76 1.15 -0.41 14.50
N ALA A 77 1.37 -1.06 15.65
CA ALA A 77 1.57 -0.36 16.91
C ALA A 77 2.90 0.42 16.88
N LYS A 78 3.97 -0.20 16.40
CA LYS A 78 5.26 0.47 16.16
C LYS A 78 5.12 1.60 15.15
N ALA A 79 4.49 1.35 14.00
CA ALA A 79 4.27 2.38 12.98
C ALA A 79 3.50 3.59 13.52
N ARG A 80 2.45 3.36 14.32
CA ARG A 80 1.66 4.41 14.98
C ARG A 80 2.47 5.23 15.98
N ARG A 81 3.26 4.58 16.84
CA ARG A 81 4.15 5.28 17.78
C ARG A 81 5.17 6.15 17.05
N ALA A 82 5.65 5.69 15.90
CA ALA A 82 6.52 6.45 15.01
C ALA A 82 5.80 7.49 14.14
N LYS A 83 4.49 7.71 14.32
CA LYS A 83 3.65 8.62 13.50
C LYS A 83 3.75 8.36 11.99
N MET A 84 4.00 7.10 11.60
CA MET A 84 4.09 6.73 10.19
C MET A 84 2.71 6.73 9.52
N PRO A 85 2.62 7.05 8.22
CA PRO A 85 1.39 6.92 7.46
C PRO A 85 0.87 5.48 7.49
N MET A 86 -0.39 5.28 7.89
CA MET A 86 -1.02 3.96 7.99
C MET A 86 -1.86 3.56 6.79
N GLY A 87 -2.26 4.53 5.98
CA GLY A 87 -3.12 4.36 4.81
C GLY A 87 -2.40 4.70 3.51
N SER A 88 -2.97 4.25 2.40
CA SER A 88 -2.52 4.56 1.04
C SER A 88 -2.89 5.98 0.59
N GLY A 89 -3.69 6.72 1.36
CA GLY A 89 -4.22 8.03 0.96
C GLY A 89 -3.16 9.06 0.54
N SER A 90 -2.00 9.10 1.21
CA SER A 90 -0.89 9.97 0.79
C SER A 90 -0.35 9.56 -0.59
N MET A 91 -0.23 8.25 -0.86
CA MET A 91 0.20 7.73 -2.16
C MET A 91 -0.87 7.95 -3.23
N GLU A 92 -2.14 7.65 -2.96
CA GLU A 92 -3.26 7.89 -3.87
C GLU A 92 -3.39 9.38 -4.21
N SER A 93 -3.19 10.25 -3.23
CA SER A 93 -3.16 11.70 -3.41
C SER A 93 -1.97 12.15 -4.27
N ALA A 94 -0.81 11.52 -4.10
CA ALA A 94 0.36 11.79 -4.93
C ALA A 94 0.11 11.36 -6.39
N VAL A 95 -0.36 10.13 -6.62
CA VAL A 95 -0.76 9.63 -7.94
C VAL A 95 -1.78 10.56 -8.59
N ARG A 96 -2.82 10.97 -7.86
CA ARG A 96 -3.83 11.91 -8.37
C ARG A 96 -3.21 13.24 -8.80
N ARG A 97 -2.40 13.86 -7.94
CA ARG A 97 -1.90 15.24 -8.15
C ARG A 97 -0.73 15.33 -9.12
N VAL A 98 0.17 14.35 -9.09
CA VAL A 98 1.37 14.31 -9.92
C VAL A 98 1.03 13.73 -11.30
N ILE A 99 0.32 12.60 -11.33
CA ILE A 99 0.05 11.85 -12.56
C ILE A 99 -1.31 12.23 -13.14
N ASN A 100 -2.41 11.87 -12.48
CA ASN A 100 -3.74 11.91 -13.11
C ASN A 100 -4.11 13.31 -13.58
N LEU A 101 -3.93 14.33 -12.74
CA LEU A 101 -4.26 15.73 -13.08
C LEU A 101 -3.28 16.39 -14.07
N ARG A 102 -2.29 15.67 -14.62
CA ARG A 102 -1.44 16.16 -15.72
C ARG A 102 -1.53 15.28 -16.95
N LEU A 103 -1.25 14.00 -16.74
CA LEU A 103 -0.92 13.07 -17.79
C LEU A 103 -2.15 12.32 -18.29
N LYS A 104 -3.28 12.42 -17.58
CA LYS A 104 -4.51 11.71 -17.92
C LYS A 104 -5.69 12.67 -18.07
N GLY A 105 -6.31 12.69 -19.25
CA GLY A 105 -7.51 13.48 -19.52
C GLY A 105 -8.00 13.27 -20.96
N PRO A 106 -9.23 13.71 -21.29
CA PRO A 106 -9.76 13.63 -22.65
C PRO A 106 -8.85 14.37 -23.65
N GLY A 107 -8.52 13.73 -24.77
CA GLY A 107 -7.66 14.30 -25.82
C GLY A 107 -6.19 14.47 -25.43
N ILE A 108 -5.74 13.97 -24.28
CA ILE A 108 -4.35 14.02 -23.85
C ILE A 108 -3.63 12.76 -24.31
N PHE A 109 -2.65 12.94 -25.19
CA PHE A 109 -1.72 11.90 -25.63
C PHE A 109 -0.30 12.37 -25.42
N TRP A 110 0.59 11.43 -25.09
CA TRP A 110 2.00 11.69 -24.87
C TRP A 110 2.81 10.64 -25.62
N HIS A 111 3.95 11.04 -26.17
CA HIS A 111 5.04 10.11 -26.36
C HIS A 111 5.61 9.72 -24.99
N GLU A 112 5.98 8.45 -24.83
CA GLU A 112 6.41 7.90 -23.54
C GLU A 112 7.57 8.70 -22.91
N GLU A 113 8.57 9.06 -23.72
CA GLU A 113 9.72 9.88 -23.30
C GLU A 113 9.28 11.23 -22.69
N HIS A 114 8.32 11.91 -23.31
CA HIS A 114 7.84 13.21 -22.87
C HIS A 114 6.94 13.09 -21.63
N ALA A 115 6.19 12.00 -21.51
CA ALA A 115 5.41 11.69 -20.31
C ALA A 115 6.33 11.48 -19.10
N GLU A 116 7.41 10.72 -19.27
CA GLU A 116 8.39 10.49 -18.21
C GLU A 116 9.08 11.78 -17.76
N GLN A 117 9.52 12.61 -18.71
CA GLN A 117 10.08 13.93 -18.41
C GLN A 117 9.09 14.82 -17.65
N MET A 118 7.83 14.89 -18.10
CA MET A 118 6.78 15.66 -17.42
C MET A 118 6.49 15.12 -16.01
N LEU A 119 6.52 13.80 -15.83
CA LEU A 119 6.36 13.16 -14.53
C LEU A 119 7.46 13.59 -13.55
N LEU A 120 8.71 13.59 -14.00
CA LEU A 120 9.87 14.07 -13.23
C LEU A 120 9.67 15.52 -12.79
N LEU A 121 9.36 16.42 -13.73
CA LEU A 121 9.11 17.84 -13.44
C LEU A 121 7.98 18.02 -12.40
N ARG A 122 6.86 17.32 -12.59
CA ARG A 122 5.71 17.37 -11.68
C ARG A 122 6.06 16.84 -10.29
N ALA A 123 6.88 15.80 -10.17
CA ALA A 123 7.29 15.24 -8.90
C ALA A 123 8.13 16.23 -8.08
N TYR A 124 9.15 16.86 -8.69
CA TYR A 124 9.95 17.90 -8.03
C TYR A 124 9.12 19.12 -7.65
N TYR A 125 8.23 19.57 -8.54
CA TYR A 125 7.37 20.70 -8.27
C TYR A 125 6.39 20.44 -7.09
N LYS A 126 5.68 19.31 -7.11
CA LYS A 126 4.69 18.98 -6.06
C LYS A 126 5.31 18.61 -4.71
N SER A 127 6.55 18.13 -4.71
CA SER A 127 7.31 17.86 -3.49
C SER A 127 8.06 19.08 -2.95
N LYS A 128 7.97 20.25 -3.60
CA LYS A 128 8.69 21.50 -3.25
C LYS A 128 10.22 21.39 -3.35
N HIS A 129 10.74 20.49 -4.17
CA HIS A 129 12.17 20.31 -4.42
C HIS A 129 12.62 20.90 -5.76
N TRP A 130 11.90 21.91 -6.28
CA TRP A 130 12.22 22.51 -7.58
C TRP A 130 13.69 22.97 -7.68
N GLN A 131 14.24 23.53 -6.60
CA GLN A 131 15.63 23.96 -6.53
C GLN A 131 16.64 22.82 -6.77
N VAL A 132 16.33 21.60 -6.35
CA VAL A 132 17.20 20.43 -6.59
C VAL A 132 17.30 20.14 -8.08
N LEU A 133 16.17 20.24 -8.79
CA LEU A 133 16.13 20.05 -10.23
C LEU A 133 16.88 21.17 -10.96
N THR A 134 16.65 22.44 -10.59
CA THR A 134 17.34 23.56 -11.24
C THR A 134 18.85 23.49 -11.02
N ASN A 135 19.30 23.15 -9.81
CA ASN A 135 20.73 23.02 -9.53
C ASN A 135 21.37 21.89 -10.34
N LYS A 136 20.65 20.80 -10.59
CA LYS A 136 21.12 19.72 -11.48
C LYS A 136 21.16 20.14 -12.95
N ALA A 137 20.13 20.87 -13.41
CA ALA A 137 20.03 21.30 -14.80
C ALA A 137 21.08 22.36 -15.17
N PHE A 138 21.39 23.27 -14.24
CA PHE A 138 22.32 24.38 -14.47
C PHE A 138 23.70 24.19 -13.83
N GLY A 139 23.91 23.12 -13.06
CA GLY A 139 25.19 22.78 -12.45
C GLY A 139 26.13 21.97 -13.35
N ILE A 140 25.66 21.56 -14.53
CA ILE A 140 26.48 20.92 -15.56
C ILE A 140 26.83 22.01 -16.58
N PRO A 141 28.12 22.32 -16.81
CA PRO A 141 28.51 23.23 -17.88
C PRO A 141 28.02 22.68 -19.22
N LEU A 142 27.47 23.56 -20.06
CA LEU A 142 27.07 23.25 -21.44
C LEU A 142 28.32 23.05 -22.31
N THR A 143 29.16 22.06 -22.03
CA THR A 143 30.44 21.87 -22.74
C THR A 143 30.40 20.90 -23.91
N ASN A 144 29.26 20.29 -24.26
CA ASN A 144 29.18 19.41 -25.44
C ASN A 144 27.91 19.71 -26.27
N ALA A 145 27.87 20.89 -26.87
CA ALA A 145 27.02 21.15 -28.03
C ALA A 145 27.93 21.74 -29.13
N ALA A 146 28.61 20.84 -29.85
CA ALA A 146 29.23 21.08 -31.14
C ALA A 146 28.81 19.94 -32.07
#